data_AF-A0A093YEU5-F1
#
_entry.id   AF-A0A093YEU5-F1
#
_cell.length_a   1.000
_cell.length_b   1.000
_cell.length_c   1.000
_cell.angle_alpha   90.00
_cell.angle_beta   90.00
_cell.angle_gamma   90.00
#
_symmetry.space_group_name_H-M   'P 1'
#
loop_
_entity.id
_entity.type
_entity.pdbx_description
1 polymer ?
#
loop_
_entity_poly.entity_id
_entity_poly.type
_entity_poly.pdbx_seq_one_letter_code
_entity_poly.pdbx_strand_id
1 'polypeptide(L)'
;MDLDISSETPTPSPMVDKPSRKDRNLGGSSSRSSLPPKDGSGAGGSTKEGSASKEALPFTPSYEVDAKGKITFNLQAEVAFIPKKTDTNVETEWIQGVVVRIIGEGKSRRYDVQDPEPDEVTRAPGAIHKSSAARMVPIPELGRSLPDYPPGKMVLARYPDTTTFYRAEVVAMNGKLVKLRFEGEEDEQVTMEVDRRFVLDHQGDHKG
;
A
#
# COMPACT_ATOMS: atom_id res chain seq x y z
N MET A 1 9.06 -26.72 58.50
CA MET A 1 9.55 -25.41 58.04
C MET A 1 8.34 -24.51 57.87
N ASP A 2 8.06 -23.66 58.85
CA ASP A 2 7.10 -22.56 58.76
C ASP A 2 7.66 -21.48 57.84
N LEU A 3 6.91 -21.09 56.80
CA LEU A 3 7.24 -19.92 55.98
C LEU A 3 6.38 -18.74 56.45
N ASP A 4 7.02 -17.84 57.16
CA ASP A 4 6.50 -16.57 57.63
C ASP A 4 6.21 -15.62 56.45
N ILE A 5 4.97 -15.12 56.42
CA ILE A 5 4.44 -14.09 55.53
C ILE A 5 4.74 -12.71 56.13
N SER A 6 5.80 -12.05 55.66
CA SER A 6 6.04 -10.64 55.99
C SER A 6 5.61 -9.73 54.85
N SER A 7 4.39 -9.19 55.00
CA SER A 7 3.92 -7.99 54.31
C SER A 7 4.36 -6.78 55.14
N GLU A 8 5.20 -5.87 54.62
CA GLU A 8 5.14 -4.47 55.05
C GLU A 8 5.95 -3.55 54.12
N THR A 9 5.25 -2.68 53.40
CA THR A 9 5.77 -1.44 52.85
C THR A 9 5.82 -0.38 53.95
N PRO A 10 6.83 0.51 53.96
CA PRO A 10 6.49 1.93 54.08
C PRO A 10 7.34 2.86 53.21
N THR A 11 6.65 3.59 52.34
CA THR A 11 6.62 5.07 52.16
C THR A 11 7.90 5.92 51.95
N PRO A 12 7.74 7.12 51.33
CA PRO A 12 8.74 7.76 50.48
C PRO A 12 9.55 8.84 51.20
N SER A 13 10.57 9.38 50.52
CA SER A 13 11.29 10.57 50.96
C SER A 13 11.86 11.39 49.79
N PRO A 14 12.12 12.70 50.00
CA PRO A 14 11.64 13.76 49.11
C PRO A 14 12.74 14.64 48.49
N MET A 15 12.29 15.53 47.59
CA MET A 15 12.85 16.84 47.19
C MET A 15 14.30 16.95 46.67
N VAL A 16 14.43 17.47 45.44
CA VAL A 16 15.25 18.68 45.23
C VAL A 16 14.83 19.46 43.98
N ASP A 17 14.49 20.73 44.21
CA ASP A 17 14.33 21.79 43.22
C ASP A 17 15.64 22.09 42.47
N LYS A 18 15.55 22.35 41.16
CA LYS A 18 16.08 23.60 40.58
C LYS A 18 15.66 23.86 39.12
N PRO A 19 15.17 25.07 38.82
CA PRO A 19 14.87 25.54 37.47
C PRO A 19 16.03 26.38 36.89
N SER A 20 16.25 26.29 35.57
CA SER A 20 17.01 27.25 34.72
C SER A 20 17.18 26.60 33.34
N ARG A 21 17.05 27.20 32.17
CA ARG A 21 16.82 28.56 31.64
C ARG A 21 16.54 28.33 30.15
N LYS A 22 15.48 28.89 29.56
CA LYS A 22 15.52 29.24 28.14
C LYS A 22 14.78 30.56 27.94
N ASP A 23 15.59 31.55 27.68
CA ASP A 23 15.29 32.95 27.70
C ASP A 23 15.20 33.44 26.24
N ARG A 24 14.09 34.14 25.97
CA ARG A 24 13.88 35.21 24.98
C ARG A 24 14.21 34.95 23.49
N ASN A 25 13.15 34.66 22.72
CA ASN A 25 13.07 35.04 21.32
C ASN A 25 12.52 36.48 21.24
N LEU A 26 13.41 37.46 21.09
CA LEU A 26 13.07 38.86 20.88
C LEU A 26 12.74 39.10 19.40
N GLY A 27 11.57 39.67 19.16
CA GLY A 27 11.21 40.27 17.88
C GLY A 27 12.10 41.45 17.54
N GLY A 28 12.37 41.60 16.25
CA GLY A 28 12.99 42.77 15.66
C GLY A 28 12.16 43.21 14.45
N SER A 29 11.30 44.20 14.67
CA SER A 29 10.66 44.97 13.60
C SER A 29 11.68 45.88 12.95
N SER A 30 11.67 45.99 11.62
CA SER A 30 12.26 47.14 10.93
C SER A 30 11.45 47.43 9.68
N SER A 31 10.56 48.41 9.83
CA SER A 31 9.78 49.07 8.78
C SER A 31 10.69 49.59 7.66
N ARG A 32 10.22 49.53 6.41
CA ARG A 32 10.45 50.60 5.42
C ARG A 32 9.42 50.54 4.28
N SER A 33 8.61 51.58 4.30
CA SER A 33 7.54 52.03 3.41
C SER A 33 8.04 52.62 2.10
N SER A 34 7.33 52.38 0.99
CA SER A 34 7.12 53.33 -0.13
C SER A 34 6.28 52.74 -1.29
N LEU A 35 5.07 53.28 -1.49
CA LEU A 35 4.36 53.43 -2.79
C LEU A 35 4.95 54.65 -3.55
N PRO A 36 4.51 55.12 -4.76
CA PRO A 36 3.44 54.74 -5.73
C PRO A 36 3.98 54.78 -7.22
N PRO A 37 3.24 54.99 -8.36
CA PRO A 37 1.81 55.19 -8.64
C PRO A 37 1.18 54.38 -9.82
N LYS A 38 -0.15 54.54 -9.92
CA LYS A 38 -1.11 54.07 -10.94
C LYS A 38 -1.01 54.82 -12.29
N ASP A 39 -1.30 54.10 -13.37
CA ASP A 39 -2.10 54.50 -14.54
C ASP A 39 -2.70 53.18 -15.09
N GLY A 40 -4.01 52.96 -15.29
CA GLY A 40 -4.99 53.78 -16.00
C GLY A 40 -5.03 53.30 -17.46
N SER A 41 -5.74 52.22 -17.83
CA SER A 41 -7.05 52.30 -18.50
C SER A 41 -7.47 50.92 -19.05
N GLY A 42 -8.76 50.56 -18.99
CA GLY A 42 -9.33 49.59 -19.93
C GLY A 42 -10.31 48.54 -19.40
N ALA A 43 -11.57 48.95 -19.20
CA ALA A 43 -12.81 48.21 -19.48
C ALA A 43 -13.14 46.89 -18.73
N GLY A 44 -14.17 47.00 -17.87
CA GLY A 44 -15.42 46.25 -18.05
C GLY A 44 -15.47 44.81 -17.50
N GLY A 45 -16.02 44.65 -16.30
CA GLY A 45 -16.38 43.36 -15.74
C GLY A 45 -17.61 42.72 -16.40
N SER A 46 -17.66 41.39 -16.38
CA SER A 46 -18.64 40.63 -15.57
C SER A 46 -18.54 39.12 -15.81
N THR A 47 -18.31 38.42 -14.70
CA THR A 47 -18.91 37.13 -14.31
C THR A 47 -18.93 35.98 -15.32
N LYS A 48 -18.08 34.97 -15.06
CA LYS A 48 -18.53 33.56 -15.00
C LYS A 48 -17.48 32.70 -14.27
N GLU A 49 -17.91 32.22 -13.10
CA GLU A 49 -17.53 30.98 -12.42
C GLU A 49 -16.21 30.34 -12.90
N GLY A 50 -15.13 30.71 -12.21
CA GLY A 50 -13.84 30.04 -12.34
C GLY A 50 -13.95 28.62 -11.79
N SER A 51 -14.00 27.66 -12.72
CA SER A 51 -13.67 26.27 -12.47
C SER A 51 -12.38 26.20 -11.64
N ALA A 52 -12.49 25.64 -10.44
CA ALA A 52 -11.33 25.21 -9.69
C ALA A 52 -10.60 24.17 -10.55
N SER A 53 -9.54 24.60 -11.23
CA SER A 53 -8.51 23.72 -11.74
C SER A 53 -7.91 23.03 -10.52
N LYS A 54 -8.46 21.85 -10.19
CA LYS A 54 -7.84 20.90 -9.30
C LYS A 54 -6.49 20.58 -9.94
N GLU A 55 -5.45 21.20 -9.40
CA GLU A 55 -4.05 20.99 -9.73
C GLU A 55 -3.86 19.47 -9.90
N ALA A 56 -3.64 19.06 -11.15
CA ALA A 56 -3.41 17.67 -11.47
C ALA A 56 -2.09 17.30 -10.81
N LEU A 57 -2.19 16.64 -9.65
CA LEU A 57 -1.06 15.98 -9.03
C LEU A 57 -0.36 15.17 -10.14
N PRO A 58 0.97 15.21 -10.25
CA PRO A 58 1.67 14.34 -11.18
C PRO A 58 1.21 12.91 -10.88
N PHE A 59 0.73 12.21 -11.89
CA PHE A 59 0.33 10.81 -11.76
C PHE A 59 1.57 10.01 -11.34
N THR A 60 1.70 9.75 -10.05
CA THR A 60 2.74 8.88 -9.52
C THR A 60 2.29 7.45 -9.76
N PRO A 61 3.03 6.63 -10.51
CA PRO A 61 2.63 5.25 -10.72
C PRO A 61 2.60 4.51 -9.38
N SER A 62 1.67 3.57 -9.23
CA SER A 62 1.58 2.70 -8.05
C SER A 62 2.87 1.91 -7.77
N TYR A 63 3.67 1.60 -8.79
CA TYR A 63 4.94 0.91 -8.62
C TYR A 63 5.94 1.28 -9.72
N GLU A 64 7.22 1.06 -9.44
CA GLU A 64 8.33 1.32 -10.35
C GLU A 64 9.22 0.09 -10.45
N VAL A 65 9.76 -0.16 -11.63
CA VAL A 65 10.74 -1.21 -11.89
C VAL A 65 12.02 -0.55 -12.39
N ASP A 66 13.12 -0.74 -11.67
CA ASP A 66 14.40 -0.19 -12.07
C ASP A 66 15.04 -0.96 -13.24
N ALA A 67 16.12 -0.42 -13.80
CA ALA A 67 16.86 -1.06 -14.91
C ALA A 67 17.43 -2.46 -14.57
N LYS A 68 17.45 -2.84 -13.28
CA LYS A 68 17.88 -4.15 -12.79
C LYS A 68 16.70 -5.08 -12.51
N GLY A 69 15.48 -4.69 -12.87
CA GLY A 69 14.26 -5.46 -12.63
C GLY A 69 13.77 -5.40 -11.19
N LYS A 70 14.35 -4.57 -10.32
CA LYS A 70 13.91 -4.46 -8.93
C LYS A 70 12.66 -3.59 -8.84
N ILE A 71 11.63 -4.15 -8.22
CA ILE A 71 10.34 -3.48 -8.04
C ILE A 71 10.33 -2.67 -6.74
N THR A 72 9.75 -1.46 -6.78
CA THR A 72 9.40 -0.66 -5.61
C THR A 72 7.96 -0.19 -5.69
N PHE A 73 7.29 -0.05 -4.54
CA PHE A 73 5.87 0.26 -4.45
C PHE A 73 5.65 1.61 -3.79
N ASN A 74 4.67 2.36 -4.28
CA ASN A 74 4.23 3.63 -3.71
C ASN A 74 3.05 3.43 -2.76
N LEU A 75 2.70 4.47 -2.01
CA LEU A 75 1.52 4.44 -1.15
C LEU A 75 0.28 4.20 -2.00
N GLN A 76 -0.69 3.48 -1.43
CA GLN A 76 -1.95 3.10 -2.07
C GLN A 76 -1.80 2.13 -3.26
N ALA A 77 -0.61 1.59 -3.49
CA ALA A 77 -0.42 0.53 -4.47
C ALA A 77 -1.19 -0.73 -4.07
N GLU A 78 -2.00 -1.25 -4.99
CA GLU A 78 -2.63 -2.56 -4.86
C GLU A 78 -1.60 -3.65 -5.20
N VAL A 79 -1.51 -4.67 -4.36
CA VAL A 79 -0.55 -5.76 -4.50
C VAL A 79 -1.21 -7.10 -4.18
N ALA A 80 -0.74 -8.16 -4.81
CA ALA A 80 -0.88 -9.50 -4.26
C ALA A 80 0.32 -9.76 -3.35
N PHE A 81 0.12 -10.27 -2.14
CA PHE A 81 1.20 -10.58 -1.21
C PHE A 81 0.92 -11.81 -0.37
N ILE A 82 1.97 -12.40 0.18
CA ILE A 82 1.84 -13.49 1.15
C ILE A 82 2.05 -12.91 2.56
N PRO A 83 1.02 -12.86 3.42
CA PRO A 83 1.18 -12.41 4.80
C PRO A 83 2.21 -13.27 5.56
N LYS A 84 2.74 -12.73 6.65
CA LYS A 84 3.63 -13.52 7.52
C LYS A 84 2.76 -14.41 8.39
N LYS A 85 3.07 -15.71 8.37
CA LYS A 85 2.47 -16.71 9.26
C LYS A 85 2.60 -16.29 10.72
N THR A 86 1.51 -16.43 11.46
CA THR A 86 1.56 -16.53 12.93
C THR A 86 1.88 -17.97 13.33
N ASP A 87 1.41 -18.96 12.55
CA ASP A 87 1.58 -20.40 12.81
C ASP A 87 2.24 -21.14 11.64
N THR A 88 3.24 -21.97 11.93
CA THR A 88 4.14 -22.57 10.93
C THR A 88 3.48 -23.61 10.02
N ASN A 89 2.34 -24.20 10.42
CA ASN A 89 1.73 -25.36 9.78
C ASN A 89 0.75 -25.03 8.62
N VAL A 90 0.27 -23.79 8.52
CA VAL A 90 -0.71 -23.40 7.49
C VAL A 90 0.03 -22.86 6.26
N GLU A 91 -0.20 -23.41 5.07
CA GLU A 91 0.27 -22.81 3.82
C GLU A 91 -0.37 -21.42 3.66
N THR A 92 0.44 -20.41 3.37
CA THR A 92 -0.07 -19.04 3.27
C THR A 92 -0.40 -18.74 1.83
N GLU A 93 -1.65 -18.39 1.58
CA GLU A 93 -2.15 -18.03 0.26
C GLU A 93 -1.71 -16.61 -0.12
N TRP A 94 -1.70 -16.33 -1.42
CA TRP A 94 -1.52 -14.96 -1.91
C TRP A 94 -2.84 -14.21 -1.73
N ILE A 95 -2.83 -13.08 -1.04
CA ILE A 95 -4.02 -12.24 -0.85
C ILE A 95 -3.81 -10.85 -1.43
N GLN A 96 -4.90 -10.18 -1.75
CA GLN A 96 -4.92 -8.78 -2.15
C GLN A 96 -4.52 -7.90 -0.96
N GLY A 97 -3.86 -6.78 -1.22
CA GLY A 97 -3.49 -5.83 -0.20
C GLY A 97 -3.23 -4.44 -0.75
N VAL A 98 -3.22 -3.46 0.13
CA VAL A 98 -2.94 -2.05 -0.19
C VAL A 98 -1.74 -1.57 0.63
N VAL A 99 -0.74 -0.98 -0.02
CA VAL A 99 0.40 -0.40 0.69
C VAL A 99 -0.04 0.85 1.46
N VAL A 100 0.01 0.78 2.80
CA VAL A 100 -0.40 1.88 3.69
C VAL A 100 0.77 2.61 4.33
N ARG A 101 1.95 1.98 4.36
CA ARG A 101 3.18 2.62 4.85
C ARG A 101 4.40 2.10 4.12
N ILE A 102 5.36 2.99 3.88
CA ILE A 102 6.69 2.65 3.37
C ILE A 102 7.69 3.00 4.48
N ILE A 103 8.55 2.05 4.81
CA ILE A 103 9.49 2.16 5.93
C ILE A 103 10.91 1.94 5.40
N GLY A 104 11.79 2.92 5.61
CA GLY A 104 13.18 2.87 5.15
C GLY A 104 13.34 3.00 3.64
N GLU A 105 14.58 2.86 3.16
CA GLU A 105 14.96 3.12 1.76
C GLU A 105 15.91 2.03 1.21
N GLY A 106 16.11 2.00 -0.10
CA GLY A 106 17.11 1.13 -0.74
C GLY A 106 16.95 -0.37 -0.43
N LYS A 107 17.87 -0.93 0.35
CA LYS A 107 17.87 -2.35 0.77
C LYS A 107 17.04 -2.62 2.03
N SER A 108 16.87 -1.61 2.89
CA SER A 108 16.07 -1.71 4.12
C SER A 108 14.61 -1.36 3.91
N ARG A 109 14.21 -0.95 2.69
CA ARG A 109 12.81 -0.64 2.34
C ARG A 109 11.89 -1.81 2.68
N ARG A 110 10.87 -1.55 3.49
CA ARG A 110 9.79 -2.44 3.91
C ARG A 110 8.45 -1.74 3.71
N TYR A 111 7.39 -2.54 3.70
CA TYR A 111 6.04 -2.05 3.48
C TYR A 111 5.14 -2.58 4.58
N ASP A 112 4.28 -1.70 5.11
CA ASP A 112 3.08 -2.15 5.82
C ASP A 112 1.97 -2.24 4.76
N VAL A 113 1.40 -3.43 4.59
CA VAL A 113 0.35 -3.75 3.62
C VAL A 113 -0.91 -4.10 4.39
N GLN A 114 -2.01 -3.45 4.06
CA GLN A 114 -3.30 -3.69 4.68
C GLN A 114 -4.12 -4.65 3.82
N ASP A 115 -4.66 -5.69 4.45
CA ASP A 115 -5.66 -6.57 3.86
C ASP A 115 -6.98 -5.79 3.63
N PRO A 116 -7.62 -5.89 2.44
CA PRO A 116 -8.93 -5.30 2.20
C PRO A 116 -10.06 -5.95 3.01
N GLU A 117 -9.90 -7.18 3.51
CA GLU A 117 -10.93 -7.84 4.30
C GLU A 117 -11.01 -7.25 5.71
N PRO A 118 -12.16 -6.68 6.12
CA PRO A 118 -12.32 -6.15 7.46
C PRO A 118 -12.33 -7.28 8.48
N ASP A 119 -11.90 -6.98 9.70
CA ASP A 119 -11.98 -7.95 10.80
C ASP A 119 -13.45 -8.33 11.05
N GLU A 120 -13.78 -9.62 10.98
CA GLU A 120 -15.15 -10.12 11.06
C GLU A 120 -15.83 -9.76 12.40
N VAL A 121 -15.05 -9.67 13.47
CA VAL A 121 -15.55 -9.49 14.85
C VAL A 121 -15.72 -8.01 15.17
N THR A 122 -14.73 -7.20 14.85
CA THR A 122 -14.63 -5.79 15.26
C THR A 122 -15.06 -4.82 14.16
N ARG A 123 -15.23 -5.30 12.92
CA ARG A 123 -15.41 -4.51 11.69
C ARG A 123 -14.32 -3.44 11.49
N ALA A 124 -13.18 -3.61 12.15
CA ALA A 124 -12.04 -2.73 11.97
C ALA A 124 -11.48 -2.88 10.54
N PRO A 125 -10.76 -1.87 10.04
CA PRO A 125 -10.00 -2.01 8.81
C PRO A 125 -9.09 -3.26 8.89
N GLY A 126 -8.92 -3.96 7.78
CA GLY A 126 -8.21 -5.24 7.75
C GLY A 126 -6.79 -5.19 8.32
N ALA A 127 -6.26 -6.37 8.62
CA ALA A 127 -4.99 -6.52 9.30
C ALA A 127 -3.83 -5.89 8.51
N ILE A 128 -2.87 -5.30 9.24
CA ILE A 128 -1.68 -4.71 8.66
C ILE A 128 -0.50 -5.68 8.80
N HIS A 129 0.07 -6.07 7.66
CA HIS A 129 1.17 -7.01 7.57
C HIS A 129 2.47 -6.34 7.09
N LYS A 130 3.58 -6.69 7.74
CA LYS A 130 4.93 -6.28 7.30
C LYS A 130 5.41 -7.15 6.15
N SER A 131 5.67 -6.55 5.00
CA SER A 131 6.16 -7.23 3.80
C SER A 131 7.42 -6.58 3.20
N SER A 132 8.00 -7.25 2.21
CA SER A 132 9.11 -6.77 1.38
C SER A 132 8.70 -6.85 -0.10
N ALA A 133 9.34 -6.06 -0.96
CA ALA A 133 9.01 -6.05 -2.39
C ALA A 133 9.11 -7.44 -3.06
N ALA A 134 10.01 -8.30 -2.57
CA ALA A 134 10.18 -9.66 -3.10
C ALA A 134 9.02 -10.62 -2.78
N ARG A 135 8.16 -10.28 -1.80
CA ARG A 135 6.98 -11.08 -1.41
C ARG A 135 5.67 -10.42 -1.87
N MET A 136 5.76 -9.52 -2.84
CA MET A 136 4.63 -8.77 -3.38
C MET A 136 4.70 -8.76 -4.89
N VAL A 137 3.54 -8.82 -5.53
CA VAL A 137 3.37 -8.68 -6.97
C VAL A 137 2.45 -7.48 -7.22
N PRO A 138 2.82 -6.52 -8.08
CA PRO A 138 1.99 -5.36 -8.35
C PRO A 138 0.68 -5.77 -9.04
N ILE A 139 -0.44 -5.27 -8.54
CA ILE A 139 -1.71 -5.29 -9.27
C ILE A 139 -1.75 -4.00 -10.10
N PRO A 140 -1.83 -4.10 -11.44
CA PRO A 140 -1.91 -2.93 -12.31
C PRO A 140 -3.08 -2.01 -11.95
N GLU A 141 -2.94 -0.72 -12.23
CA GLU A 141 -4.03 0.24 -12.03
C GLU A 141 -5.18 0.04 -13.02
N LEU A 142 -6.38 0.46 -12.61
CA LEU A 142 -7.57 0.36 -13.45
C LEU A 142 -7.39 1.17 -14.74
N GLY A 143 -7.72 0.57 -15.88
CA GLY A 143 -7.63 1.22 -17.18
C GLY A 143 -6.24 1.21 -17.82
N ARG A 144 -5.21 0.66 -17.14
CA ARG A 144 -3.90 0.44 -17.75
C ARG A 144 -4.00 -0.61 -18.86
N SER A 145 -3.41 -0.32 -20.02
CA SER A 145 -3.26 -1.31 -21.09
C SER A 145 -2.25 -2.39 -20.66
N LEU A 146 -2.68 -3.64 -20.67
CA LEU A 146 -1.85 -4.79 -20.28
C LEU A 146 -1.61 -5.68 -21.50
N PRO A 147 -0.41 -6.28 -21.63
CA PRO A 147 -0.13 -7.20 -22.72
C PRO A 147 -0.96 -8.48 -22.58
N ASP A 148 -1.31 -9.06 -23.71
CA ASP A 148 -2.03 -10.33 -23.74
C ASP A 148 -1.13 -11.47 -23.25
N TYR A 149 -1.74 -12.43 -22.55
CA TYR A 149 -1.05 -13.66 -22.20
C TYR A 149 -1.38 -14.77 -23.19
N PRO A 150 -0.38 -15.50 -23.69
CA PRO A 150 -0.63 -16.63 -24.57
C PRO A 150 -1.30 -17.77 -23.79
N PRO A 151 -2.13 -18.59 -24.47
CA PRO A 151 -2.61 -19.86 -23.90
C PRO A 151 -1.45 -20.73 -23.41
N GLY A 152 -1.65 -21.45 -22.32
CA GLY A 152 -0.65 -22.29 -21.66
C GLY A 152 0.27 -21.56 -20.68
N LYS A 153 0.20 -20.22 -20.58
CA LYS A 153 1.02 -19.47 -19.62
C LYS A 153 0.51 -19.69 -18.19
N MET A 154 1.42 -20.04 -17.29
CA MET A 154 1.16 -20.06 -15.84
C MET A 154 1.16 -18.65 -15.26
N VAL A 155 0.14 -18.33 -14.48
CA VAL A 155 -0.12 -17.02 -13.89
C VAL A 155 -0.58 -17.15 -12.44
N LEU A 156 -0.55 -16.05 -11.71
CA LEU A 156 -1.20 -15.92 -10.41
C LEU A 156 -2.45 -15.06 -10.59
N ALA A 157 -3.63 -15.60 -10.34
CA ALA A 157 -4.90 -14.93 -10.63
C ALA A 157 -5.81 -14.89 -9.43
N ARG A 158 -6.55 -13.79 -9.28
CA ARG A 158 -7.57 -13.68 -8.22
C ARG A 158 -8.74 -14.59 -8.55
N TYR A 159 -9.18 -15.40 -7.59
CA TYR A 159 -10.39 -16.19 -7.77
C TYR A 159 -11.61 -15.25 -7.87
N PRO A 160 -12.63 -15.57 -8.69
CA PRO A 160 -13.86 -14.79 -8.74
C PRO A 160 -14.46 -14.60 -7.35
N ASP A 161 -14.95 -13.39 -7.07
CA ASP A 161 -15.63 -13.02 -5.83
C ASP A 161 -14.81 -13.17 -4.53
N THR A 162 -13.49 -13.36 -4.60
CA THR A 162 -12.59 -13.39 -3.44
C THR A 162 -11.52 -12.31 -3.51
N THR A 163 -10.73 -12.21 -2.44
CA THR A 163 -9.51 -11.39 -2.36
C THR A 163 -8.23 -12.24 -2.45
N THR A 164 -8.35 -13.54 -2.76
CA THR A 164 -7.25 -14.50 -2.78
C THR A 164 -6.81 -14.82 -4.20
N PHE A 165 -5.52 -15.02 -4.39
CA PHE A 165 -4.90 -15.37 -5.66
C PHE A 165 -4.35 -16.79 -5.63
N TYR A 166 -4.61 -17.52 -6.72
CA TYR A 166 -4.17 -18.89 -6.92
C TYR A 166 -3.43 -19.04 -8.25
N ARG A 167 -2.62 -20.10 -8.34
CA ARG A 167 -1.96 -20.45 -9.60
C ARG A 167 -3.02 -20.91 -10.60
N ALA A 168 -2.89 -20.45 -11.84
CA ALA A 168 -3.78 -20.82 -12.92
C ALA A 168 -3.03 -20.88 -14.25
N GLU A 169 -3.61 -21.59 -15.21
CA GLU A 169 -3.17 -21.63 -16.59
C GLU A 169 -4.11 -20.79 -17.46
N VAL A 170 -3.54 -19.98 -18.36
CA VAL A 170 -4.30 -19.24 -19.36
C VAL A 170 -4.84 -20.20 -20.41
N VAL A 171 -6.15 -20.29 -20.55
CA VAL A 171 -6.81 -21.11 -21.59
C VAL A 171 -7.07 -20.25 -22.83
N ALA A 172 -7.58 -19.05 -22.64
CA ALA A 172 -7.85 -18.09 -23.69
C ALA A 172 -7.91 -16.67 -23.12
N MET A 173 -7.81 -15.67 -23.99
CA MET A 173 -7.94 -14.27 -23.60
C MET A 173 -8.80 -13.52 -24.62
N ASN A 174 -9.83 -12.85 -24.13
CA ASN A 174 -10.80 -12.10 -24.91
C ASN A 174 -10.83 -10.65 -24.42
N GLY A 175 -9.91 -9.83 -24.92
CA GLY A 175 -9.78 -8.43 -24.51
C GLY A 175 -9.41 -8.29 -23.03
N LYS A 176 -10.35 -7.84 -22.19
CA LYS A 176 -10.12 -7.64 -20.75
C LYS A 176 -10.44 -8.86 -19.89
N LEU A 177 -11.07 -9.89 -20.43
CA LEU A 177 -11.40 -11.11 -19.70
C LEU A 177 -10.43 -12.21 -20.12
N VAL A 178 -9.87 -12.89 -19.13
CA VAL A 178 -8.95 -14.01 -19.30
C VAL A 178 -9.66 -15.25 -18.80
N LYS A 179 -9.77 -16.26 -19.67
CA LYS A 179 -10.29 -17.57 -19.31
C LYS A 179 -9.15 -18.40 -18.71
N LEU A 180 -9.33 -18.82 -17.48
CA LEU A 180 -8.31 -19.46 -16.66
C LEU A 180 -8.78 -20.84 -16.19
N ARG A 181 -7.83 -21.75 -16.04
CA ARG A 181 -8.00 -23.01 -15.31
C ARG A 181 -7.16 -22.94 -14.04
N PHE A 182 -7.82 -22.95 -12.89
CA PHE A 182 -7.14 -22.90 -11.59
C PHE A 182 -6.52 -24.26 -11.23
N GLU A 183 -5.36 -24.23 -10.57
CA GLU A 183 -4.73 -25.43 -10.05
C GLU A 183 -5.54 -25.99 -8.87
N GLY A 184 -5.85 -27.29 -8.89
CA GLY A 184 -6.61 -27.97 -7.82
C GLY A 184 -8.12 -28.07 -8.04
N GLU A 185 -8.65 -27.55 -9.15
CA GLU A 185 -10.04 -27.83 -9.57
C GLU A 185 -10.19 -29.34 -9.88
N GLU A 186 -11.29 -29.94 -9.39
CA GLU A 186 -11.54 -31.39 -9.47
C GLU A 186 -11.70 -31.87 -10.93
N ASP A 187 -12.20 -30.99 -11.79
CA ASP A 187 -12.42 -31.22 -13.22
C ASP A 187 -11.52 -30.29 -14.06
N GLU A 188 -10.66 -30.86 -14.92
CA GLU A 188 -9.77 -30.08 -15.82
C GLU A 188 -10.52 -29.22 -16.85
N GLN A 189 -11.82 -29.41 -17.01
CA GLN A 189 -12.68 -28.62 -17.88
C GLN A 189 -13.28 -27.38 -17.19
N VAL A 190 -13.19 -27.30 -15.86
CA VAL A 190 -13.66 -26.13 -15.11
C VAL A 190 -12.74 -24.96 -15.42
N THR A 191 -13.36 -23.88 -15.89
CA THR A 191 -12.68 -22.65 -16.28
C THR A 191 -13.44 -21.46 -15.76
N MET A 192 -12.70 -20.44 -15.35
CA MET A 192 -13.24 -19.21 -14.80
C MET A 192 -12.79 -18.02 -15.65
N GLU A 193 -13.63 -17.00 -15.74
CA GLU A 193 -13.26 -15.74 -16.40
C GLU A 193 -12.85 -14.71 -15.35
N VAL A 194 -11.64 -14.18 -15.47
CA VAL A 194 -11.07 -13.20 -14.55
C VAL A 194 -10.62 -11.98 -15.33
N ASP A 195 -10.84 -10.79 -14.77
CA ASP A 195 -10.36 -9.54 -15.40
C ASP A 195 -8.82 -9.58 -15.49
N ARG A 196 -8.29 -9.22 -16.67
CA ARG A 196 -6.86 -9.20 -16.99
C ARG A 196 -6.03 -8.45 -15.97
N ARG A 197 -6.60 -7.44 -15.30
CA ARG A 197 -5.98 -6.69 -14.21
C ARG A 197 -5.58 -7.57 -13.02
N PHE A 198 -6.36 -8.59 -12.71
CA PHE A 198 -6.12 -9.51 -11.60
C PHE A 198 -5.40 -10.79 -12.01
N VAL A 199 -4.86 -10.83 -13.24
CA VAL A 199 -4.03 -11.93 -13.74
C VAL A 199 -2.58 -11.46 -13.80
N LEU A 200 -1.79 -11.90 -12.83
CA LEU A 200 -0.46 -11.39 -12.55
C LEU A 200 0.62 -12.35 -13.08
N ASP A 201 1.72 -11.78 -13.55
CA ASP A 201 2.90 -12.58 -13.90
C ASP A 201 3.60 -12.99 -12.60
N HIS A 202 3.49 -14.27 -12.24
CA HIS A 202 4.21 -14.82 -11.11
C HIS A 202 5.52 -15.43 -11.61
N GLN A 203 6.57 -14.60 -11.63
CA GLN A 203 7.96 -15.00 -11.88
C GLN A 203 8.53 -15.90 -10.75
N GLY A 204 7.69 -16.66 -10.06
CA GLY A 204 8.03 -17.41 -8.85
C GLY A 204 8.49 -18.84 -9.07
N ASP A 205 9.10 -19.14 -10.21
CA ASP A 205 9.87 -20.38 -10.39
C ASP A 205 11.29 -20.09 -10.92
N HIS A 206 11.92 -19.01 -10.44
CA HIS A 206 13.38 -19.00 -10.39
C HIS A 206 13.83 -19.90 -9.24
N LYS A 207 13.71 -21.20 -9.45
CA LYS A 207 14.51 -22.21 -8.75
C LYS A 207 15.96 -22.02 -9.21
N GLY A 208 16.67 -21.14 -8.52
CA GLY A 208 18.12 -20.97 -8.59
C GLY A 208 18.76 -21.53 -7.34
#